data_AF-A0A924KJC4-F1
#
_entry.id   AF-A0A924KJC4-F1
#
_cell.length_a   1.000
_cell.length_b   1.000
_cell.length_c   1.000
_cell.angle_alpha   90.00
_cell.angle_beta   90.00
_cell.angle_gamma   90.00
#
_symmetry.space_group_name_H-M   'P 1'
#
loop_
_entity.id
_entity.type
_entity.pdbx_description
1 polymer ?
#
loop_
_entity_poly.entity_id
_entity_poly.type
_entity_poly.pdbx_seq_one_letter_code
_entity_poly.pdbx_strand_id
1 'polypeptide(L)'
;TEASQDSVPQALVCALEATDFEDAMRNAVSIGGDSDTIAAIAGSVAEARFGLPEAIAAQAWAYLPQDMRAVMTSLYRAIPKTVS
;
A
#
# COMPACT_ATOMS: atom_id res chain seq x y z
N THR A 1 12.25 -0.36 -20.25
CA THR A 1 10.85 -0.65 -19.86
C THR A 1 10.80 -1.99 -19.14
N GLU A 2 11.61 -2.15 -18.08
CA GLU A 2 11.96 -3.48 -17.54
C GLU A 2 11.57 -3.65 -16.05
N ALA A 3 11.57 -2.57 -15.26
CA ALA A 3 11.34 -2.66 -13.81
C ALA A 3 9.91 -3.06 -13.39
N SER A 4 8.87 -2.72 -14.17
CA SER A 4 7.48 -2.97 -13.74
C SER A 4 7.02 -4.42 -13.96
N GLN A 5 7.59 -5.17 -14.92
CA GLN A 5 7.19 -6.56 -15.16
C GLN A 5 7.62 -7.48 -14.03
N ASP A 6 8.77 -7.20 -13.43
CA ASP A 6 9.33 -7.92 -12.29
C ASP A 6 8.98 -7.25 -10.94
N SER A 7 8.06 -6.30 -10.90
CA SER A 7 7.60 -5.74 -9.61
C SER A 7 6.23 -6.26 -9.21
N VAL A 8 5.36 -6.53 -10.19
CA VAL A 8 3.99 -7.01 -9.93
C VAL A 8 3.96 -8.43 -9.34
N PRO A 9 4.65 -9.43 -9.92
CA PRO A 9 4.62 -10.79 -9.36
C PRO A 9 5.21 -10.84 -7.94
N GLN A 10 6.31 -10.10 -7.71
CA GLN A 10 7.01 -10.02 -6.43
C GLN A 10 6.13 -9.37 -5.36
N ALA A 11 5.49 -8.24 -5.69
CA ALA A 11 4.54 -7.58 -4.80
C ALA A 11 3.36 -8.49 -4.45
N LEU A 12 2.86 -9.24 -5.42
CA LEU A 12 1.76 -10.17 -5.20
C LEU A 12 2.18 -11.34 -4.30
N VAL A 13 3.39 -11.89 -4.48
CA VAL A 13 3.92 -12.94 -3.58
C VAL A 13 4.07 -12.40 -2.16
N CYS A 14 4.64 -11.20 -1.97
CA CYS A 14 4.72 -10.58 -0.64
C CYS A 14 3.35 -10.43 0.01
N ALA A 15 2.36 -9.95 -0.76
CA ALA A 15 1.03 -9.75 -0.25
C ALA A 15 0.32 -11.08 0.06
N LEU A 16 0.49 -12.11 -0.77
CA LEU A 16 -0.19 -13.41 -0.67
C LEU A 16 0.35 -14.28 0.46
N GLU A 17 1.67 -14.35 0.61
CA GLU A 17 2.37 -15.16 1.64
C GLU A 17 2.34 -14.50 3.03
N ALA A 18 2.04 -13.21 3.11
CA ALA A 18 1.98 -12.50 4.37
C ALA A 18 0.81 -12.94 5.26
N THR A 19 1.01 -12.81 6.57
CA THR A 19 0.02 -13.12 7.60
C THR A 19 -0.79 -11.91 8.06
N ASP A 20 -0.24 -10.71 7.90
CA ASP A 20 -0.90 -9.43 8.16
C ASP A 20 -0.36 -8.31 7.25
N PHE A 21 -0.92 -7.11 7.37
CA PHE A 21 -0.52 -5.95 6.57
C PHE A 21 0.95 -5.56 6.80
N GLU A 22 1.42 -5.58 8.05
CA GLU A 22 2.79 -5.16 8.36
C GLU A 22 3.81 -6.18 7.84
N ASP A 23 3.51 -7.46 7.95
CA ASP A 23 4.28 -8.56 7.39
C ASP A 23 4.40 -8.43 5.86
N ALA A 24 3.29 -8.13 5.16
CA ALA A 24 3.32 -7.85 3.72
C ALA A 24 4.25 -6.69 3.36
N MET A 25 4.18 -5.59 4.12
CA MET A 25 5.03 -4.42 3.92
C MET A 25 6.51 -4.69 4.24
N ARG A 26 6.80 -5.45 5.30
CA ARG A 26 8.17 -5.85 5.65
C ARG A 26 8.77 -6.75 4.58
N ASN A 27 7.99 -7.70 4.05
CA ASN A 27 8.41 -8.56 2.96
C ASN A 27 8.73 -7.74 1.70
N ALA A 28 7.86 -6.80 1.33
CA ALA A 28 8.07 -5.93 0.17
C ALA A 28 9.35 -5.07 0.29
N VAL A 29 9.60 -4.49 1.47
CA VAL A 29 10.82 -3.70 1.72
C VAL A 29 12.07 -4.60 1.73
N SER A 30 11.96 -5.82 2.24
CA SER A 30 13.10 -6.75 2.39
C SER A 30 13.58 -7.36 1.07
N ILE A 31 12.73 -7.42 0.03
CA ILE A 31 13.13 -7.86 -1.31
C ILE A 31 14.18 -6.93 -1.93
N GLY A 32 14.18 -5.64 -1.56
CA GLY A 32 15.07 -4.63 -2.14
C GLY A 32 14.77 -4.33 -3.61
N GLY A 33 15.57 -3.45 -4.22
CA GLY A 33 15.36 -2.99 -5.59
C GLY A 33 14.36 -1.84 -5.67
N ASP A 34 13.29 -2.00 -6.46
CA ASP A 34 12.20 -1.02 -6.59
C ASP A 34 11.14 -1.21 -5.49
N SER A 35 11.62 -1.17 -4.24
CA SER A 35 10.79 -1.43 -3.06
C SER A 35 9.61 -0.47 -2.95
N ASP A 36 9.73 0.77 -3.44
CA ASP A 36 8.64 1.74 -3.44
C ASP A 36 7.48 1.25 -4.33
N THR A 37 7.77 0.80 -5.55
CA THR A 37 6.77 0.23 -6.47
C THR A 37 6.19 -1.08 -5.93
N ILE A 38 7.05 -1.97 -5.42
CA ILE A 38 6.63 -3.26 -4.87
C ILE A 38 5.74 -3.05 -3.65
N ALA A 39 6.12 -2.18 -2.72
CA ALA A 39 5.36 -1.88 -1.51
C ALA A 39 4.03 -1.16 -1.81
N ALA A 40 3.98 -0.28 -2.82
CA ALA A 40 2.73 0.35 -3.24
C ALA A 40 1.70 -0.67 -3.74
N ILE A 41 2.15 -1.64 -4.55
CA ILE A 41 1.28 -2.71 -5.08
C ILE A 41 0.92 -3.69 -3.96
N ALA A 42 1.91 -4.19 -3.21
CA ALA A 42 1.70 -5.15 -2.14
C ALA A 42 0.81 -4.58 -1.03
N GLY A 43 1.02 -3.32 -0.65
CA GLY A 43 0.22 -2.60 0.34
C GLY A 43 -1.23 -2.44 -0.09
N SER A 44 -1.50 -2.12 -1.36
CA SER A 44 -2.87 -2.03 -1.90
C SER A 44 -3.61 -3.38 -1.82
N VAL A 45 -2.92 -4.47 -2.13
CA VAL A 45 -3.49 -5.83 -2.04
C VAL A 45 -3.65 -6.26 -0.58
N ALA A 46 -2.65 -5.98 0.27
CA ALA A 46 -2.67 -6.31 1.69
C ALA A 46 -3.77 -5.55 2.43
N GLU A 47 -3.98 -4.27 2.13
CA GLU A 47 -5.10 -3.47 2.66
C GLU A 47 -6.44 -4.12 2.32
N ALA A 48 -6.63 -4.57 1.08
CA ALA A 48 -7.86 -5.24 0.67
C ALA A 48 -8.07 -6.60 1.35
N ARG A 49 -6.99 -7.31 1.73
CA ARG A 49 -7.06 -8.64 2.37
C ARG A 49 -7.20 -8.57 3.90
N PHE A 50 -6.39 -7.73 4.54
CA PHE A 50 -6.24 -7.70 6.00
C PHE A 50 -6.83 -6.44 6.64
N GLY A 51 -7.18 -5.44 5.83
CA GLY A 51 -7.40 -4.08 6.30
C GLY A 51 -6.09 -3.36 6.59
N LEU A 52 -6.15 -2.03 6.68
CA LEU A 52 -5.02 -1.19 7.06
C LEU A 52 -5.10 -0.86 8.57
N PRO A 53 -4.08 -1.19 9.37
CA PRO A 53 -4.05 -0.81 10.78
C PRO A 53 -4.09 0.71 10.97
N GLU A 54 -4.99 1.21 11.82
CA GLU A 54 -5.21 2.65 12.01
C GLU A 54 -3.94 3.39 12.45
N ALA A 55 -3.11 2.77 13.29
CA ALA A 55 -1.84 3.34 13.72
C ALA A 55 -0.88 3.58 12.54
N ILE A 56 -0.80 2.62 11.61
CA ILE A 56 0.03 2.73 10.40
C ILE A 56 -0.55 3.79 9.47
N ALA A 57 -1.87 3.80 9.27
CA ALA A 57 -2.55 4.81 8.46
C ALA A 57 -2.32 6.23 8.99
N ALA A 58 -2.46 6.43 10.31
CA ALA A 58 -2.27 7.72 10.97
C ALA A 58 -0.82 8.21 10.84
N GLN A 59 0.15 7.31 10.99
CA GLN A 59 1.57 7.64 10.82
C GLN A 59 1.90 7.99 9.37
N ALA A 60 1.42 7.20 8.40
CA ALA A 60 1.57 7.49 6.98
C ALA A 60 0.95 8.84 6.60
N TRP A 61 -0.23 9.15 7.15
CA TRP A 61 -0.89 10.44 6.95
C TRP A 61 -0.09 11.62 7.52
N ALA A 62 0.58 11.43 8.66
CA ALA A 62 1.43 12.45 9.28
C ALA A 62 2.69 12.75 8.46
N TYR A 63 3.22 11.77 7.72
CA TYR A 63 4.35 11.97 6.80
C TYR A 63 3.97 12.69 5.52
N LEU A 64 2.67 12.70 5.16
CA LEU A 64 2.23 13.23 3.90
C LEU A 64 2.22 14.78 3.89
N PRO A 65 2.82 15.42 2.87
CA PRO A 65 2.73 16.86 2.64
C PRO A 65 1.28 17.38 2.61
N GLN A 66 1.08 18.65 2.98
CA GLN A 66 -0.26 19.22 3.13
C GLN A 66 -1.06 19.24 1.81
N ASP A 67 -0.40 19.50 0.69
CA ASP A 67 -0.96 19.46 -0.65
C ASP A 67 -1.43 18.04 -1.03
N MET A 68 -0.63 17.01 -0.75
CA MET A 68 -1.03 15.62 -0.98
C MET A 68 -2.22 15.19 -0.11
N ARG A 69 -2.27 15.63 1.16
CA ARG A 69 -3.42 15.39 2.04
C ARG A 69 -4.70 16.02 1.50
N ALA A 70 -4.60 17.22 0.91
CA ALA A 70 -5.75 17.88 0.30
C ALA A 70 -6.29 17.08 -0.90
N VAL A 71 -5.39 16.57 -1.76
CA VAL A 71 -5.75 15.72 -2.90
C VAL A 71 -6.38 14.41 -2.42
N MET A 72 -5.77 13.70 -1.46
CA MET A 72 -6.34 12.47 -0.92
C MET A 72 -7.71 12.69 -0.27
N THR A 73 -7.87 13.75 0.52
CA THR A 73 -9.16 14.11 1.13
C THR A 73 -10.23 14.36 0.07
N SER A 74 -9.88 15.03 -1.03
CA SER A 74 -10.79 15.25 -2.16
C SER A 74 -11.17 13.95 -2.85
N LEU A 75 -10.20 13.05 -3.05
CA LEU A 75 -10.38 11.73 -3.65
C LEU A 75 -11.35 10.86 -2.83
N TYR A 76 -11.09 10.71 -1.53
CA TYR A 76 -11.96 9.93 -0.64
C TYR A 76 -13.35 10.54 -0.44
N ARG A 77 -13.51 11.86 -0.62
CA ARG A 77 -14.83 12.52 -0.63
C ARG A 77 -15.60 12.25 -1.92
N ALA A 78 -14.90 12.17 -3.05
CA ALA A 78 -15.50 11.95 -4.36
C ALA A 78 -15.92 10.48 -4.59
N ILE A 79 -15.28 9.54 -3.90
CA ILE A 79 -15.68 8.13 -3.93
C ILE A 79 -16.84 7.94 -2.95
N PRO A 80 -18.08 7.64 -3.41
CA PRO A 80 -19.15 7.27 -2.52
C PRO A 80 -18.72 6.01 -1.76
N LYS A 81 -18.82 6.01 -0.42
CA LYS A 81 -18.67 4.77 0.32
C LYS A 81 -19.80 3.83 -0.12
N THR A 82 -19.53 2.92 -1.05
CA THR A 82 -20.33 1.71 -1.21
C THR A 82 -20.12 0.87 0.04
N VAL A 83 -20.88 1.22 1.07
CA VAL A 83 -21.11 0.39 2.24
C VAL A 83 -21.97 -0.78 1.76
N SER A 84 -21.46 -2.00 1.92
CA SER A 84 -22.29 -3.16 2.21
C SER A 84 -21.98 -3.63 3.62
#